data_AF-A0A7X5SCQ7-F1
#
_entry.id   AF-A0A7X5SCQ7-F1
#
_cell.length_a   1.000
_cell.length_b   1.000
_cell.length_c   1.000
_cell.angle_alpha   90.00
_cell.angle_beta   90.00
_cell.angle_gamma   90.00
#
_symmetry.space_group_name_H-M   'P 1'
#
loop_
_entity.id
_entity.type
_entity.pdbx_description
1 polymer ?
#
loop_
_entity_poly.entity_id
_entity_poly.type
_entity_poly.pdbx_seq_one_letter_code
_entity_poly.pdbx_strand_id
1 'polypeptide(L)'
;NKLLDAFGGLWCVNVGYGRKELAQAAARQMEQLAYYNSFFQCTTEPTIHLAAKLAELTPGDLNHAFFANSGSEANDTILRLVRHFWAV
;
A
#
# COMPACT_ATOMS: atom_id res chain seq x y z
N ASN A 1 10.86 13.54 29.10
CA ASN A 1 9.39 13.73 28.96
C ASN A 1 8.81 12.67 28.03
N LYS A 2 7.57 12.24 28.27
CA LYS A 2 6.77 11.41 27.35
C LYS A 2 5.58 12.26 26.90
N LEU A 3 5.18 12.17 25.63
CA LEU A 3 4.11 12.98 25.05
C LEU A 3 3.01 12.09 24.49
N LEU A 4 1.76 12.52 24.63
CA LEU A 4 0.61 11.91 23.97
C LEU A 4 0.50 12.48 22.56
N ASP A 5 0.48 11.60 21.57
CA ASP A 5 0.20 11.96 20.19
C ASP A 5 -1.28 11.69 19.88
N ALA A 6 -2.09 12.76 19.91
CA ALA A 6 -3.50 12.71 19.56
C ALA A 6 -3.77 12.85 18.05
N PHE A 7 -2.72 13.01 17.24
CA PHE A 7 -2.81 13.24 15.79
C PHE A 7 -2.47 11.97 14.98
N GLY A 8 -1.78 11.02 15.61
CA GLY A 8 -1.33 9.78 14.95
C GLY A 8 -0.24 10.04 13.93
N GLY A 9 0.78 10.82 14.30
CA GLY A 9 1.87 11.25 13.42
C GLY A 9 1.41 12.35 12.48
N LEU A 10 1.18 12.02 11.22
CA LEU A 10 0.50 12.87 10.23
C LEU A 10 -0.69 12.09 9.66
N TRP A 11 -1.65 11.74 10.53
CA TRP A 11 -2.83 10.93 10.20
C TRP A 11 -2.50 9.53 9.65
N CYS A 12 -1.38 8.93 10.09
CA CYS A 12 -0.86 7.70 9.49
C CYS A 12 -0.54 6.57 10.48
N VAL A 13 -0.37 6.86 11.78
CA VAL A 13 -0.01 5.85 12.81
C VAL A 13 -1.28 5.26 13.44
N ASN A 14 -2.17 4.72 12.60
CA ASN A 14 -3.54 4.33 13.00
C ASN A 14 -3.59 3.17 14.00
N VAL A 15 -2.57 2.31 14.04
CA VAL A 15 -2.49 1.14 14.93
C VAL A 15 -1.57 1.34 16.15
N GLY A 16 -1.13 2.59 16.37
CA GLY A 16 -0.21 2.98 17.43
C GLY A 16 1.27 2.71 17.13
N TYR A 17 2.14 3.31 17.95
CA TYR A 17 3.60 3.17 17.83
C TYR A 17 4.11 1.84 18.40
N GLY A 18 5.25 1.35 17.89
CA GLY A 18 5.99 0.23 18.51
C GLY A 18 5.40 -1.17 18.26
N ARG A 19 4.61 -1.35 17.20
CA ARG A 19 4.04 -2.67 16.83
C ARG A 19 5.13 -3.63 16.35
N LYS A 20 5.60 -4.49 17.25
CA LYS A 20 6.65 -5.50 16.97
C LYS A 20 6.30 -6.41 15.79
N GLU A 21 5.03 -6.79 15.67
CA GLU A 21 4.53 -7.62 14.58
C GLU A 21 4.82 -7.03 13.19
N LEU A 22 4.67 -5.71 13.02
CA LEU A 22 4.96 -5.02 11.76
C LEU A 22 6.46 -5.02 11.45
N ALA A 23 7.29 -4.73 12.46
CA ALA A 23 8.74 -4.75 12.31
C ALA A 23 9.25 -6.15 11.93
N GLN A 24 8.70 -7.19 12.56
CA GLN A 24 9.06 -8.58 12.27
C GLN A 24 8.58 -9.02 10.89
N ALA A 25 7.39 -8.62 10.46
CA ALA A 25 6.89 -8.93 9.12
C ALA A 25 7.78 -8.29 8.04
N ALA A 26 8.15 -7.01 8.21
CA ALA A 26 9.09 -6.34 7.32
C ALA A 26 10.47 -7.02 7.31
N ALA A 27 11.04 -7.32 8.48
CA ALA A 27 12.34 -7.98 8.58
C ALA A 27 12.36 -9.34 7.84
N ARG A 28 11.36 -10.20 8.07
CA ARG A 28 11.24 -11.48 7.37
C ARG A 28 11.16 -11.32 5.86
N GLN A 29 10.35 -10.38 5.37
CA GLN A 29 10.22 -10.14 3.93
C GLN A 29 11.52 -9.60 3.33
N MET A 30 12.24 -8.72 4.05
CA MET A 30 13.53 -8.19 3.60
C MET A 30 14.60 -9.28 3.52
N GLU A 31 14.62 -10.21 4.47
CA GLU A 31 15.53 -11.37 4.46
C GLU A 31 15.20 -12.37 3.33
N GLN A 32 13.91 -12.59 3.05
CA GLN A 32 13.46 -13.54 2.03
C GLN A 32 13.60 -12.97 0.61
N LEU A 33 13.05 -11.77 0.37
CA LEU A 33 13.09 -11.06 -0.90
C LEU A 33 12.77 -9.58 -0.67
N ALA A 34 13.82 -8.76 -0.46
CA ALA A 34 13.67 -7.33 -0.22
C ALA A 34 13.07 -6.57 -1.40
N TYR A 35 13.35 -6.99 -2.64
CA TYR A 35 12.84 -6.33 -3.84
C TYR A 35 12.83 -7.25 -5.05
N TYR A 36 11.73 -7.18 -5.79
CA TYR A 36 11.66 -7.55 -7.19
C TYR A 36 10.62 -6.65 -7.87
N ASN A 37 10.80 -6.36 -9.14
CA ASN A 37 9.91 -5.45 -9.85
C ASN A 37 8.54 -6.11 -10.17
N SER A 38 7.50 -5.30 -10.31
CA SER A 38 6.16 -5.75 -10.71
C SER A 38 5.84 -5.51 -12.20
N PHE A 39 6.87 -5.24 -13.01
CA PHE A 39 6.73 -5.14 -14.47
C PHE A 39 6.85 -6.53 -15.10
N PHE A 40 6.57 -6.61 -16.40
CA PHE A 40 6.80 -7.80 -17.22
C PHE A 40 6.14 -9.07 -16.67
N GLN A 41 4.91 -8.93 -16.16
CA GLN A 41 4.09 -10.03 -15.62
C GLN A 41 4.67 -10.72 -14.38
N CYS A 42 5.56 -10.04 -13.66
CA CYS A 42 6.10 -10.53 -12.40
C CYS A 42 5.36 -9.94 -11.20
N THR A 43 5.36 -10.67 -10.09
CA THR A 43 4.75 -10.23 -8.83
C THR A 43 5.37 -10.93 -7.64
N THR A 44 4.97 -10.53 -6.42
CA THR A 44 5.36 -11.16 -5.16
C THR A 44 4.12 -11.57 -4.37
N GLU A 45 4.25 -12.64 -3.58
CA GLU A 45 3.16 -13.17 -2.76
C GLU A 45 2.50 -12.12 -1.84
N PRO A 46 3.25 -11.25 -1.12
CA PRO A 46 2.63 -10.21 -0.29
C PRO A 46 1.77 -9.22 -1.09
N THR A 47 2.17 -8.90 -2.32
CA THR A 47 1.43 -8.00 -3.21
C THR A 47 0.09 -8.62 -3.62
N ILE A 48 0.08 -9.92 -3.93
CA ILE A 48 -1.14 -10.67 -4.26
C ILE A 48 -2.09 -10.67 -3.08
N HIS A 49 -1.60 -11.03 -1.88
CA HIS A 49 -2.43 -11.08 -0.68
C HIS A 49 -2.97 -9.70 -0.30
N LEU A 50 -2.16 -8.64 -0.44
CA LEU A 50 -2.62 -7.28 -0.18
C LEU A 50 -3.70 -6.84 -1.17
N ALA A 51 -3.52 -7.09 -2.47
CA ALA A 51 -4.51 -6.75 -3.49
C ALA A 51 -5.85 -7.47 -3.26
N ALA A 52 -5.80 -8.77 -2.96
CA ALA A 52 -7.00 -9.55 -2.63
C ALA A 52 -7.68 -9.02 -1.37
N LYS A 53 -6.90 -8.71 -0.31
CA LYS A 53 -7.46 -8.19 0.93
C LYS A 53 -8.10 -6.82 0.76
N LEU A 54 -7.52 -5.96 -0.09
CA LEU A 54 -8.11 -4.67 -0.41
C LEU A 54 -9.45 -4.85 -1.12
N ALA A 55 -9.54 -5.73 -2.12
CA ALA A 55 -10.79 -6.02 -2.83
C ALA A 55 -11.92 -6.52 -1.90
N GLU A 56 -11.60 -7.27 -0.84
CA GLU A 56 -12.60 -7.68 0.18
C GLU A 56 -13.13 -6.52 1.03
N LEU A 57 -12.32 -5.47 1.22
CA LEU A 57 -12.61 -4.36 2.13
C LEU A 57 -13.19 -3.14 1.42
N THR A 58 -12.93 -2.99 0.13
CA THR A 58 -13.40 -1.86 -0.68
C THR A 58 -14.87 -2.01 -1.06
N PRO A 59 -15.62 -0.91 -1.21
CA PRO A 59 -17.04 -0.95 -1.53
C PRO A 59 -17.30 -1.30 -3.00
N GLY A 60 -18.46 -1.87 -3.26
CA GLY A 60 -18.99 -2.06 -4.62
C GLY A 60 -18.18 -3.06 -5.45
N ASP A 61 -17.74 -2.64 -6.62
CA ASP A 61 -17.03 -3.44 -7.61
C ASP A 61 -15.53 -3.09 -7.71
N LEU A 62 -15.00 -2.36 -6.72
CA LEU A 62 -13.59 -1.96 -6.65
C LEU A 62 -12.69 -3.15 -6.28
N ASN A 63 -12.37 -3.99 -7.26
CA ASN A 63 -11.62 -5.24 -7.06
C ASN A 63 -10.15 -5.21 -7.53
N HIS A 64 -9.66 -4.06 -7.97
CA HIS A 64 -8.30 -3.90 -8.50
C HIS A 64 -7.56 -2.76 -7.84
N ALA A 65 -6.31 -3.01 -7.46
CA ALA A 65 -5.42 -2.04 -6.82
C ALA A 65 -4.16 -1.83 -7.65
N PHE A 66 -3.78 -0.57 -7.84
CA PHE A 66 -2.48 -0.16 -8.37
C PHE A 66 -1.69 0.50 -7.24
N PHE A 67 -0.50 -0.04 -6.92
CA PHE A 67 0.27 0.41 -5.77
C PHE A 67 1.20 1.58 -6.11
N ALA A 68 1.28 2.52 -5.17
CA ALA A 68 2.19 3.68 -5.20
C ALA A 68 2.83 3.84 -3.82
N ASN A 69 3.93 4.59 -3.72
CA ASN A 69 4.67 4.75 -2.47
C ASN A 69 4.16 5.94 -1.63
N SER A 70 3.32 6.79 -2.21
CA SER A 70 2.73 7.94 -1.51
C SER A 70 1.34 8.29 -2.03
N GLY A 71 0.58 9.06 -1.25
CA GLY A 71 -0.71 9.59 -1.67
C GLY A 71 -0.62 10.54 -2.87
N SER A 72 0.47 11.31 -2.98
CA SER A 72 0.70 12.20 -4.12
C SER A 72 0.93 11.42 -5.42
N GLU A 73 1.75 10.36 -5.38
CA GLU A 73 1.94 9.47 -6.54
C GLU A 73 0.65 8.77 -6.96
N ALA A 74 -0.19 8.39 -5.98
CA ALA A 74 -1.50 7.82 -6.27
C ALA A 74 -2.41 8.83 -7.00
N ASN A 75 -2.40 10.11 -6.59
CA ASN A 75 -3.12 11.18 -7.28
C ASN A 75 -2.64 11.41 -8.72
N ASP A 76 -1.33 11.42 -8.94
CA ASP A 76 -0.76 11.55 -10.29
C ASP A 76 -1.14 10.35 -11.18
N THR A 77 -1.14 9.15 -10.59
CA THR A 77 -1.50 7.92 -11.29
C THR A 77 -2.97 7.92 -11.70
N ILE A 78 -3.90 8.23 -10.79
CA ILE A 78 -5.33 8.23 -11.12
C ILE A 78 -5.67 9.29 -12.17
N LEU A 79 -5.03 10.46 -12.13
CA LEU A 79 -5.23 11.50 -13.15
C LEU A 79 -4.80 11.02 -14.55
N ARG A 80 -3.70 10.27 -14.64
CA ARG A 80 -3.25 9.66 -15.90
C ARG A 80 -4.22 8.57 -16.38
N LEU A 81 -4.68 7.70 -15.47
CA LEU A 81 -5.63 6.63 -15.79
C LEU A 81 -6.96 7.17 -16.30
N VAL A 82 -7.52 8.20 -15.64
CA VAL A 82 -8.79 8.82 -16.07
C VAL A 82 -8.64 9.47 -17.45
N ARG A 83 -7.53 10.18 -17.71
CA ARG A 83 -7.26 10.75 -19.03
C ARG A 83 -7.12 9.67 -20.11
N HIS A 84 -6.42 8.58 -19.79
CA HIS A 84 -6.24 7.47 -20.72
C HIS A 84 -7.55 6.74 -21.02
N PHE A 85 -8.39 6.53 -20.00
CA PHE A 85 -9.71 5.91 -20.16
C PHE A 85 -10.60 6.65 -21.17
N TRP A 86 -10.55 7.99 -21.18
CA TRP A 86 -11.33 8.83 -22.09
C TRP A 86 -10.57 9.25 -23.36
N ALA A 87 -9.32 8.82 -23.53
CA ALA A 87 -8.56 9.08 -24.74
C ALA A 87 -9.08 8.18 -25.86
N VAL A 88 -10.09 8.69 -26.57
CA VAL A 88 -10.56 8.15 -27.87
C VAL A 88 -9.63 8.63 -28.98
#